data_AF-A0A388L8P9-F1
#
_entry.id   AF-A0A388L8P9-F1
#
_cell.length_a   1.000
_cell.length_b   1.000
_cell.length_c   1.000
_cell.angle_alpha   90.00
_cell.angle_beta   90.00
_cell.angle_gamma   90.00
#
_symmetry.space_group_name_H-M   'P 1'
#
loop_
_entity.id
_entity.type
_entity.pdbx_description
1 polymer ?
#
loop_
_entity_poly.entity_id
_entity_poly.type
_entity_poly.pdbx_seq_one_letter_code
_entity_poly.pdbx_strand_id
1 'polypeptide(L)'
;MTVTRSVRQGCPLSPALYVLYVEHLHDMIRENESIVGLQVSPQIQLKLNSFADDTAAITETSHTSTAAITETSHTSTAAMRDTVATFEYYAGARVNWDKSTVLLPAGADLEDFQDMTIIPQGQNTRYLWVLLPAALTNGEQMEGLLAEAMRKMHRWAKGTGLGVIGRIIIANNAVSSTLWYVAPLSAPDNGALREYKSAIRRYMWKNDPYAPQLIYRVRWEKLIQPRALGGLGMLDPHLEATALQMRIVIWLLFEKDDALWKINTLASMAQALKMDQADVEMALLHPQLQRGLAKGAMWSPILEKWRKHSLQQLPPKTVDQILGQSLFGNSLICKQGRPFAWQNEPAAFGRQWLACGVSRIADLWDEEAHNWRTEIQMAEHLRHQPERQDRLRQLKEAIPEEWIHRLRTGERTRGKWVALNTDEPPMKLFRILYRATQEWYGVEAWEMQDSEVCLGEPMTRLPEQDGLIHNHNMRSVVVLEDRVQHAKAKFQPFKPRKHPVELSWDPASWEWKARNT
;
A
#
# COMPACT_ATOMS: atom_id res chain seq x y z
N MET A 1 47.64 -11.38 11.12
CA MET A 1 47.07 -10.04 10.91
C MET A 1 46.06 -9.77 12.01
N THR A 2 46.34 -8.81 12.87
CA THR A 2 45.38 -8.32 13.88
C THR A 2 44.37 -7.42 13.15
N VAL A 3 43.08 -7.70 13.30
CA VAL A 3 42.02 -6.85 12.76
C VAL A 3 41.99 -5.57 13.60
N THR A 4 42.35 -4.43 12.99
CA THR A 4 42.36 -3.14 13.68
C THR A 4 41.10 -2.31 13.41
N ARG A 5 40.35 -2.61 12.32
CA ARG A 5 39.13 -1.91 11.90
C ARG A 5 38.17 -2.86 11.18
N SER A 6 37.17 -3.40 11.88
CA SER A 6 36.07 -4.17 11.28
C SER A 6 35.04 -4.54 12.35
N VAL A 7 33.83 -4.89 11.93
CA VAL A 7 32.88 -5.67 12.74
C VAL A 7 32.96 -7.14 12.34
N ARG A 8 32.83 -8.06 13.30
CA ARG A 8 32.98 -9.50 13.02
C ARG A 8 31.81 -10.02 12.19
N GLN A 9 32.07 -10.55 11.00
CA GLN A 9 31.04 -11.24 10.22
C GLN A 9 30.52 -12.48 10.97
N GLY A 10 29.21 -12.68 10.95
CA GLY A 10 28.53 -13.74 11.70
C GLY A 10 28.28 -13.42 13.19
N CYS A 11 28.75 -12.28 13.70
CA CYS A 11 28.34 -11.80 15.02
C CYS A 11 26.94 -11.17 14.94
N PRO A 12 25.97 -11.55 15.80
CA PRO A 12 24.62 -11.00 15.79
C PRO A 12 24.55 -9.48 16.01
N LEU A 13 25.54 -8.89 16.67
CA LEU A 13 25.58 -7.45 16.96
C LEU A 13 26.10 -6.61 15.77
N SER A 14 26.91 -7.20 14.90
CA SER A 14 27.57 -6.48 13.80
C SER A 14 26.61 -5.75 12.85
N PRO A 15 25.45 -6.31 12.43
CA PRO A 15 24.51 -5.60 11.57
C PRO A 15 23.96 -4.33 12.21
N ALA A 16 23.58 -4.38 13.49
CA ALA A 16 23.07 -3.21 14.20
C ALA A 16 24.13 -2.11 14.34
N LEU A 17 25.37 -2.49 14.66
CA LEU A 17 26.50 -1.54 14.70
C LEU A 17 26.78 -0.92 13.33
N TYR A 18 26.66 -1.71 12.25
CA TYR A 18 26.81 -1.20 10.90
C TYR A 18 25.71 -0.19 10.54
N VAL A 19 24.45 -0.46 10.89
CA VAL A 19 23.33 0.48 10.68
C VAL A 19 23.60 1.80 11.39
N LEU A 20 23.97 1.77 12.68
CA LEU A 20 24.30 2.99 13.43
C LEU A 20 25.46 3.76 12.79
N TYR A 21 26.45 3.04 12.26
CA TYR A 21 27.60 3.63 11.59
C TYR A 21 27.21 4.33 10.27
N VAL A 22 26.51 3.63 9.37
CA VAL A 22 26.16 4.16 8.04
C VAL A 22 25.08 5.24 8.11
N GLU A 23 24.27 5.28 9.18
CA GLU A 23 23.21 6.27 9.32
C GLU A 23 23.72 7.72 9.29
N HIS A 24 24.95 7.97 9.75
CA HIS A 24 25.58 9.29 9.65
C HIS A 24 25.71 9.76 8.19
N LEU A 25 26.05 8.86 7.25
CA LEU A 25 26.07 9.19 5.83
C LEU A 25 24.65 9.54 5.33
N HIS A 26 23.65 8.78 5.77
CA HIS A 26 22.27 9.02 5.38
C HIS A 26 21.75 10.36 5.90
N ASP A 27 22.05 10.72 7.15
CA ASP A 27 21.72 12.03 7.74
C ASP A 27 22.41 13.16 6.98
N MET A 28 23.72 13.04 6.73
CA MET A 28 24.47 14.04 5.95
C MET A 28 23.85 14.28 4.58
N ILE A 29 23.42 13.24 3.87
CA ILE A 29 22.76 13.38 2.56
C ILE A 29 21.37 13.99 2.70
N ARG A 30 20.58 13.57 3.69
CA ARG A 30 19.22 14.09 3.92
C ARG A 30 19.24 15.58 4.26
N GLU A 31 20.12 16.00 5.15
CA GLU A 31 20.24 17.36 5.66
C GLU A 31 20.93 18.34 4.70
N ASN A 32 21.72 17.85 3.73
CA ASN A 32 22.38 18.71 2.77
C ASN A 32 21.38 19.31 1.75
N GLU A 33 21.05 20.58 1.91
CA GLU A 33 20.12 21.33 1.05
C GLU A 33 20.63 21.52 -0.39
N SER A 34 21.94 21.44 -0.63
CA SER A 34 22.52 21.50 -1.97
C SER A 34 22.29 20.20 -2.76
N ILE A 35 21.89 19.11 -2.09
CA ILE A 35 21.45 17.88 -2.74
C ILE A 35 19.94 17.96 -3.01
N VAL A 36 19.58 18.04 -4.28
CA VAL A 36 18.21 18.04 -4.77
C VAL A 36 17.80 16.61 -5.12
N GLY A 37 16.87 16.04 -4.34
CA GLY A 37 16.35 14.68 -4.56
C GLY A 37 15.13 14.63 -5.49
N LEU A 38 14.51 13.45 -5.59
CA LEU A 38 13.20 13.31 -6.25
C LEU A 38 12.12 13.99 -5.38
N GLN A 39 11.44 14.99 -5.92
CA GLN A 39 10.32 15.63 -5.22
C GLN A 39 9.12 14.67 -5.13
N VAL A 40 8.74 14.25 -3.92
CA VAL A 40 7.64 13.30 -3.67
C VAL A 40 6.37 14.00 -3.20
N SER A 41 6.51 15.09 -2.45
CA SER A 41 5.42 16.03 -2.10
C SER A 41 6.00 17.44 -1.98
N PRO A 42 5.23 18.53 -1.88
CA PRO A 42 5.78 19.89 -1.85
C PRO A 42 6.83 20.13 -0.74
N GLN A 43 6.77 19.37 0.36
CA GLN A 43 7.68 19.49 1.50
C GLN A 43 8.72 18.37 1.60
N ILE A 44 8.66 17.34 0.76
CA ILE A 44 9.46 16.12 0.94
C ILE A 44 10.19 15.73 -0.35
N GLN A 45 11.51 15.55 -0.22
CA GLN A 45 12.39 15.00 -1.25
C GLN A 45 12.95 13.64 -0.84
N LEU A 46 12.90 12.68 -1.75
CA LEU A 46 13.59 11.40 -1.63
C LEU A 46 14.99 11.52 -2.21
N LYS A 47 16.01 11.54 -1.35
CA LYS A 47 17.43 11.66 -1.74
C LYS A 47 18.17 10.33 -1.76
N LEU A 48 17.73 9.36 -0.96
CA LEU A 48 18.37 8.04 -0.89
C LEU A 48 17.42 6.95 -0.40
N ASN A 49 17.77 5.70 -0.69
CA ASN A 49 17.20 4.49 -0.12
C ASN A 49 18.33 3.50 0.14
N SER A 50 18.36 2.87 1.31
CA SER A 50 19.47 1.98 1.71
C SER A 50 18.98 0.66 2.27
N PHE A 51 19.75 -0.39 2.01
CA PHE A 51 19.57 -1.70 2.62
C PHE A 51 20.95 -2.27 2.97
N ALA A 52 21.29 -2.22 4.26
CA ALA A 52 22.66 -2.45 4.70
C ALA A 52 23.65 -1.57 3.91
N ASP A 53 24.64 -2.16 3.23
CA ASP A 53 25.65 -1.46 2.43
C ASP A 53 25.20 -1.09 1.02
N ASP A 54 24.09 -1.66 0.54
CA ASP A 54 23.51 -1.30 -0.76
C ASP A 54 22.71 0.01 -0.62
N THR A 55 23.37 1.14 -0.89
CA THR A 55 22.76 2.47 -0.92
C THR A 55 22.48 2.93 -2.35
N ALA A 56 21.22 3.28 -2.63
CA ALA A 56 20.80 3.96 -3.84
C ALA A 56 20.58 5.45 -3.54
N ALA A 57 21.30 6.32 -4.24
CA ALA A 57 21.13 7.77 -4.16
C ALA A 57 20.30 8.27 -5.35
N ILE A 58 19.50 9.30 -5.13
CA ILE A 58 18.66 9.96 -6.13
C ILE A 58 18.97 11.44 -6.05
N THR A 59 19.48 11.99 -7.16
CA THR A 59 19.87 13.40 -7.27
C THR A 59 19.44 13.95 -8.62
N GLU A 60 19.05 15.21 -8.65
CA GLU A 60 18.92 15.97 -9.89
C GLU A 60 20.27 16.04 -10.61
N THR A 61 20.24 15.91 -11.93
CA THR A 61 21.38 16.11 -12.81
C THR A 61 21.29 17.50 -13.44
N SER A 62 22.40 18.21 -13.51
CA SER A 62 22.49 19.55 -14.12
C SER A 62 22.10 19.50 -15.59
N HIS A 63 20.82 19.75 -15.91
CA HIS A 63 20.25 20.31 -17.16
C HIS A 63 18.72 20.18 -17.27
N THR A 64 17.98 20.18 -16.16
CA THR A 64 16.53 20.48 -16.16
C THR A 64 16.33 21.98 -15.94
N SER A 65 16.13 22.72 -17.05
CA SER A 65 15.92 24.18 -17.11
C SER A 65 15.09 24.76 -15.96
N THR A 66 15.69 25.65 -15.15
CA THR A 66 15.08 26.93 -14.66
C THR A 66 15.95 27.72 -13.66
N ALA A 67 17.13 27.26 -13.24
CA ALA A 67 18.03 28.09 -12.44
C ALA A 67 19.01 28.86 -13.34
N ALA A 68 18.99 30.18 -13.22
CA ALA A 68 19.92 31.09 -13.89
C ALA A 68 21.37 30.66 -13.61
N ILE A 69 22.14 30.54 -14.68
CA ILE A 69 23.56 30.26 -14.66
C ILE A 69 24.27 31.46 -14.02
N THR A 70 24.67 31.31 -12.76
CA THR A 70 25.80 32.05 -12.20
C THR A 70 26.96 31.07 -12.10
N GLU A 71 28.15 31.50 -12.55
CA GLU A 71 29.38 30.72 -12.77
C GLU A 71 30.02 30.11 -11.49
N THR A 72 29.24 29.76 -10.46
CA THR A 72 29.73 29.20 -9.19
C THR A 72 28.74 28.26 -8.50
N SER A 73 27.74 27.74 -9.21
CA SER A 73 26.78 26.79 -8.62
C SER A 73 27.37 25.37 -8.60
N HIS A 74 27.76 24.88 -7.41
CA HIS A 74 28.00 23.45 -7.17
C HIS A 74 26.75 22.68 -7.59
N THR A 75 26.92 21.70 -8.48
CA THR A 75 25.82 20.85 -8.95
C THR A 75 25.33 19.95 -7.82
N SER A 76 24.07 19.51 -7.86
CA SER A 76 23.53 18.57 -6.85
C SER A 76 24.33 17.25 -6.80
N THR A 77 24.82 16.82 -7.96
CA THR A 77 25.74 15.68 -8.14
C THR A 77 27.10 15.92 -7.46
N ALA A 78 27.68 17.12 -7.60
CA ALA A 78 28.91 17.49 -6.89
C ALA A 78 28.69 17.54 -5.37
N ALA A 79 27.60 18.14 -4.91
CA ALA A 79 27.26 18.19 -3.48
C ALA A 79 27.09 16.77 -2.88
N MET A 80 26.50 15.83 -3.63
CA MET A 80 26.44 14.42 -3.25
C MET A 80 27.84 13.80 -3.12
N ARG A 81 28.71 14.00 -4.12
CA ARG A 81 30.09 13.48 -4.10
C ARG A 81 30.90 14.06 -2.93
N ASP A 82 30.79 15.37 -2.69
CA ASP A 82 31.48 16.05 -1.58
C ASP A 82 31.00 15.54 -0.21
N THR A 83 29.70 15.28 -0.08
CA THR A 83 29.11 14.69 1.13
C THR A 83 29.65 13.29 1.38
N VAL A 84 29.70 12.45 0.35
CA VAL A 84 30.26 11.09 0.44
C VAL A 84 31.75 11.14 0.77
N ALA A 85 32.54 12.00 0.11
CA ALA A 85 33.97 12.15 0.38
C ALA A 85 34.25 12.60 1.81
N THR A 86 33.42 13.51 2.34
CA THR A 86 33.48 13.95 3.74
C THR A 86 33.25 12.77 4.69
N PHE A 87 32.22 11.96 4.45
CA PHE A 87 31.95 10.77 5.25
C PHE A 87 33.10 9.75 5.15
N GLU A 88 33.63 9.47 3.95
CA GLU A 88 34.76 8.55 3.77
C GLU A 88 35.97 8.97 4.60
N TYR A 89 36.29 10.27 4.60
CA TYR A 89 37.42 10.83 5.35
C TYR A 89 37.27 10.64 6.87
N TYR A 90 36.12 11.00 7.44
CA TYR A 90 35.93 10.96 8.90
C TYR A 90 35.57 9.57 9.43
N ALA A 91 34.74 8.83 8.69
CA ALA A 91 34.27 7.51 9.11
C ALA A 91 35.29 6.40 8.80
N GLY A 92 36.25 6.67 7.91
CA GLY A 92 37.22 5.67 7.46
C GLY A 92 36.59 4.57 6.60
N ALA A 93 35.49 4.89 5.92
CA ALA A 93 34.86 4.06 4.90
C ALA A 93 35.34 4.41 3.50
N ARG A 94 35.00 3.55 2.54
CA ARG A 94 35.19 3.82 1.12
C ARG A 94 34.05 3.22 0.30
N VAL A 95 33.43 4.04 -0.53
CA VAL A 95 32.49 3.64 -1.57
C VAL A 95 33.26 2.93 -2.68
N ASN A 96 32.68 1.85 -3.18
CA ASN A 96 33.24 1.10 -4.30
C ASN A 96 32.63 1.62 -5.62
N TRP A 97 33.14 2.76 -6.11
CA TRP A 97 32.65 3.41 -7.32
C TRP A 97 32.67 2.48 -8.55
N ASP A 98 33.69 1.61 -8.67
CA ASP A 98 33.79 0.62 -9.75
C ASP A 98 32.60 -0.37 -9.78
N LYS A 99 32.04 -0.69 -8.61
CA LYS A 99 30.84 -1.54 -8.49
C LYS A 99 29.54 -0.73 -8.57
N SER A 100 29.60 0.57 -8.39
CA SER A 100 28.44 1.44 -8.42
C SER A 100 27.95 1.62 -9.85
N THR A 101 26.63 1.55 -10.01
CA THR A 101 25.96 1.74 -11.31
C THR A 101 25.10 2.98 -11.28
N VAL A 102 25.03 3.72 -12.38
CA VAL A 102 24.16 4.90 -12.51
C VAL A 102 23.13 4.71 -13.62
N LEU A 103 21.88 5.10 -13.34
CA LEU A 103 20.78 5.20 -14.30
C LEU A 103 20.54 6.68 -14.58
N LEU A 104 20.84 7.12 -15.80
CA LEU A 104 20.74 8.52 -16.20
C LEU A 104 19.60 8.74 -17.18
N PRO A 105 18.82 9.83 -17.08
CA PRO A 105 17.83 10.19 -18.10
C PRO A 105 18.52 10.53 -19.43
N ALA A 106 17.75 10.47 -20.52
CA ALA A 106 18.26 10.81 -21.85
C ALA A 106 18.73 12.28 -21.89
N GLY A 107 19.96 12.52 -22.33
CA GLY A 107 20.54 13.87 -22.42
C GLY A 107 21.18 14.38 -21.13
N ALA A 108 21.29 13.56 -20.08
CA ALA A 108 22.04 13.92 -18.88
C ALA A 108 23.56 13.97 -19.15
N ASP A 109 24.24 14.81 -18.38
CA ASP A 109 25.70 14.87 -18.37
C ASP A 109 26.30 13.58 -17.78
N LEU A 110 27.35 13.08 -18.44
CA LEU A 110 28.06 11.87 -18.06
C LEU A 110 29.34 12.20 -17.27
N GLU A 111 29.84 13.44 -17.32
CA GLU A 111 31.12 13.82 -16.71
C GLU A 111 31.13 13.60 -15.19
N ASP A 112 30.00 13.86 -14.54
CA ASP A 112 29.81 13.66 -13.10
C ASP A 112 29.82 12.18 -12.65
N PHE A 113 29.91 11.22 -13.57
CA PHE A 113 29.75 9.78 -13.28
C PHE A 113 30.84 8.88 -13.90
N GLN A 114 32.00 9.44 -14.28
CA GLN A 114 33.08 8.71 -14.95
C GLN A 114 33.63 7.51 -14.16
N ASP A 115 33.57 7.56 -12.82
CA ASP A 115 34.05 6.50 -11.93
C ASP A 115 33.04 5.36 -11.72
N MET A 116 31.87 5.44 -12.36
CA MET A 116 30.75 4.49 -12.20
C MET A 116 30.41 3.80 -13.52
N THR A 117 29.76 2.63 -13.42
CA THR A 117 29.21 1.97 -14.60
C THR A 117 27.90 2.64 -15.01
N ILE A 118 27.93 3.37 -16.13
CA ILE A 118 26.73 3.98 -16.72
C ILE A 118 25.92 2.90 -17.44
N ILE A 119 24.67 2.72 -17.02
CA ILE A 119 23.76 1.74 -17.64
C ILE A 119 23.08 2.40 -18.85
N PRO A 120 23.27 1.87 -20.08
CA PRO A 120 22.64 2.44 -21.27
C PRO A 120 21.11 2.41 -21.21
N GLN A 121 20.49 3.39 -21.87
CA GLN A 121 19.03 3.44 -22.01
C GLN A 121 18.48 2.13 -22.61
N GLY A 122 17.45 1.58 -21.96
CA GLY A 122 16.83 0.31 -22.35
C GLY A 122 17.56 -0.96 -21.88
N GLN A 123 18.72 -0.83 -21.21
CA GLN A 123 19.36 -1.98 -20.54
C GLN A 123 18.88 -2.11 -19.09
N ASN A 124 19.04 -3.31 -18.55
CA ASN A 124 18.65 -3.63 -17.18
C ASN A 124 19.87 -3.69 -16.25
N THR A 125 19.72 -3.13 -15.05
CA THR A 125 20.65 -3.36 -13.92
C THR A 125 19.92 -4.07 -12.79
N ARG A 126 20.67 -4.65 -11.85
CA ARG A 126 20.09 -5.39 -10.71
C ARG A 126 20.31 -4.62 -9.42
N TYR A 127 19.21 -4.25 -8.75
CA TYR A 127 19.23 -3.62 -7.42
C TYR A 127 18.37 -4.45 -6.46
N LEU A 128 18.94 -4.88 -5.33
CA LEU A 128 18.28 -5.76 -4.35
C LEU A 128 17.58 -6.96 -5.02
N TRP A 129 18.30 -7.56 -5.96
CA TRP A 129 17.85 -8.67 -6.81
C TRP A 129 16.72 -8.37 -7.79
N VAL A 130 16.18 -7.14 -7.87
CA VAL A 130 15.17 -6.67 -8.83
C VAL A 130 15.84 -6.10 -10.08
N LEU A 131 15.34 -6.42 -11.27
CA LEU A 131 15.84 -5.85 -12.54
C LEU A 131 15.21 -4.49 -12.80
N LEU A 132 15.99 -3.43 -12.82
CA LEU A 132 15.54 -2.08 -13.14
C LEU A 132 15.96 -1.71 -14.57
N PRO A 133 15.05 -1.18 -15.42
CA PRO A 133 13.63 -0.93 -15.16
C PRO A 133 12.68 -2.12 -15.46
N ALA A 134 13.14 -3.21 -16.11
CA ALA A 134 12.26 -4.25 -16.68
C ALA A 134 11.31 -4.94 -15.69
N ALA A 135 11.70 -5.14 -14.43
CA ALA A 135 10.86 -5.78 -13.43
C ALA A 135 9.51 -5.07 -13.29
N LEU A 136 9.49 -3.75 -13.45
CA LEU A 136 8.33 -2.89 -13.30
C LEU A 136 7.51 -2.73 -14.58
N THR A 137 7.97 -3.23 -15.74
CA THR A 137 7.38 -2.90 -17.05
C THR A 137 6.88 -4.11 -17.84
N ASN A 138 7.66 -5.19 -17.96
CA ASN A 138 7.38 -6.24 -18.96
C ASN A 138 7.37 -7.69 -18.42
N GLY A 139 7.66 -7.93 -17.14
CA GLY A 139 7.61 -9.28 -16.56
C GLY A 139 8.81 -10.18 -16.86
N GLU A 140 9.78 -9.70 -17.65
CA GLU A 140 10.92 -10.47 -18.17
C GLU A 140 11.75 -11.13 -17.05
N GLN A 141 11.98 -10.40 -15.96
CA GLN A 141 12.67 -10.94 -14.80
C GLN A 141 11.99 -12.20 -14.26
N MET A 142 10.66 -12.16 -14.14
CA MET A 142 9.91 -13.26 -13.58
C MET A 142 9.97 -14.49 -14.50
N GLU A 143 9.91 -14.30 -15.81
CA GLU A 143 10.04 -15.41 -16.77
C GLU A 143 11.39 -16.11 -16.66
N GLY A 144 12.48 -15.34 -16.55
CA GLY A 144 13.81 -15.89 -16.30
C GLY A 144 13.89 -16.67 -14.97
N LEU A 145 13.25 -16.16 -13.91
CA LEU A 145 13.18 -16.84 -12.62
C LEU A 145 12.34 -18.12 -12.66
N LEU A 146 11.23 -18.14 -13.42
CA LEU A 146 10.40 -19.34 -13.62
C LEU A 146 11.20 -20.44 -14.34
N ALA A 147 11.98 -20.09 -15.36
CA ALA A 147 12.86 -21.03 -16.06
C ALA A 147 13.93 -21.59 -15.11
N GLU A 148 14.57 -20.76 -14.28
CA GLU A 148 15.53 -21.23 -13.28
C GLU A 148 14.88 -22.14 -12.23
N ALA A 149 13.67 -21.80 -11.79
CA ALA A 149 12.90 -22.64 -10.88
C ALA A 149 12.63 -24.03 -11.47
N MET A 150 12.31 -24.13 -12.77
CA MET A 150 12.16 -25.42 -13.45
C MET A 150 13.47 -26.22 -13.49
N ARG A 151 14.60 -25.57 -13.79
CA ARG A 151 15.93 -26.21 -13.74
C ARG A 151 16.26 -26.69 -12.33
N LYS A 152 15.92 -25.92 -11.29
CA LYS A 152 16.09 -26.29 -9.89
C LYS A 152 15.23 -27.51 -9.51
N MET A 153 13.97 -27.57 -9.94
CA MET A 153 13.12 -28.77 -9.76
C MET A 153 13.74 -30.00 -10.38
N HIS A 154 14.29 -29.88 -11.60
CA HIS A 154 14.90 -31.02 -12.29
C HIS A 154 16.17 -31.51 -11.60
N ARG A 155 16.96 -30.62 -10.98
CA ARG A 155 18.10 -31.02 -10.14
C ARG A 155 17.64 -31.82 -8.92
N TRP A 156 16.59 -31.38 -8.23
CA TRP A 156 16.02 -32.11 -7.08
C TRP A 156 15.45 -33.47 -7.46
N ALA A 157 14.78 -33.56 -8.61
CA ALA A 157 14.27 -34.81 -9.17
C ALA A 157 15.34 -35.89 -9.32
N LYS A 158 16.54 -35.51 -9.79
CA LYS A 158 17.67 -36.43 -9.98
C LYS A 158 18.35 -36.84 -8.68
N GLY A 159 18.42 -35.94 -7.70
CA GLY A 159 19.19 -36.14 -6.47
C GLY A 159 18.44 -36.87 -5.35
N THR A 160 17.10 -36.95 -5.39
CA THR A 160 16.32 -37.43 -4.24
C THR A 160 15.09 -38.24 -4.65
N GLY A 161 14.93 -39.46 -4.09
CA GLY A 161 13.75 -40.30 -4.25
C GLY A 161 12.62 -39.89 -3.31
N LEU A 162 12.02 -38.72 -3.52
CA LEU A 162 10.97 -38.20 -2.65
C LEU A 162 9.58 -38.72 -3.03
N GLY A 163 8.72 -38.97 -2.03
CA GLY A 163 7.29 -39.18 -2.26
C GLY A 163 6.55 -37.90 -2.67
N VAL A 164 5.27 -38.01 -3.04
CA VAL A 164 4.45 -36.87 -3.53
C VAL A 164 4.49 -35.67 -2.56
N ILE A 165 4.31 -35.92 -1.26
CA ILE A 165 4.30 -34.88 -0.23
C ILE A 165 5.67 -34.18 -0.14
N GLY A 166 6.76 -34.95 -0.16
CA GLY A 166 8.12 -34.40 -0.14
C GLY A 166 8.41 -33.51 -1.35
N ARG A 167 7.98 -33.95 -2.54
CA ARG A 167 8.10 -33.15 -3.78
C ARG A 167 7.34 -31.83 -3.70
N ILE A 168 6.16 -31.80 -3.07
CA ILE A 168 5.39 -30.56 -2.87
C ILE A 168 6.11 -29.61 -1.92
N ILE A 169 6.69 -30.12 -0.83
CA ILE A 169 7.46 -29.30 0.11
C ILE A 169 8.65 -28.65 -0.59
N ILE A 170 9.38 -29.41 -1.42
CA ILE A 170 10.49 -28.89 -2.23
C ILE A 170 10.01 -27.86 -3.25
N ALA A 171 8.92 -28.14 -3.97
CA ALA A 171 8.35 -27.22 -4.95
C ALA A 171 8.01 -25.88 -4.28
N ASN A 172 7.23 -25.89 -3.20
CA ASN A 172 6.81 -24.66 -2.53
C ASN A 172 7.99 -23.89 -1.90
N ASN A 173 8.85 -24.56 -1.13
CA ASN A 173 9.81 -23.88 -0.26
C ASN A 173 11.20 -23.68 -0.89
N ALA A 174 11.70 -24.67 -1.62
CA ALA A 174 13.05 -24.60 -2.19
C ALA A 174 13.04 -24.02 -3.60
N VAL A 175 11.98 -24.26 -4.37
CA VAL A 175 11.93 -23.87 -5.79
C VAL A 175 11.18 -22.55 -5.96
N SER A 176 9.95 -22.46 -5.47
CA SER A 176 9.08 -21.30 -5.76
C SER A 176 9.37 -20.08 -4.89
N SER A 177 10.04 -20.23 -3.75
CA SER A 177 10.28 -19.15 -2.79
C SER A 177 10.97 -17.92 -3.39
N THR A 178 11.92 -18.12 -4.31
CA THR A 178 12.61 -17.01 -4.99
C THR A 178 11.71 -16.24 -5.95
N LEU A 179 10.65 -16.86 -6.48
CA LEU A 179 9.66 -16.20 -7.33
C LEU A 179 8.86 -15.18 -6.53
N TRP A 180 8.49 -15.55 -5.30
CA TRP A 180 7.59 -14.76 -4.44
C TRP A 180 8.20 -13.44 -3.97
N TYR A 181 9.52 -13.31 -4.00
CA TYR A 181 10.20 -12.04 -3.71
C TYR A 181 9.95 -10.99 -4.81
N VAL A 182 9.95 -11.39 -6.08
CA VAL A 182 9.81 -10.48 -7.24
C VAL A 182 8.37 -10.35 -7.73
N ALA A 183 7.53 -11.37 -7.47
CA ALA A 183 6.14 -11.41 -7.91
C ALA A 183 5.26 -10.19 -7.52
N PRO A 184 5.47 -9.54 -6.36
CA PRO A 184 4.74 -8.32 -6.04
C PRO A 184 4.98 -7.19 -7.05
N LEU A 185 6.19 -7.07 -7.60
CA LEU A 185 6.61 -5.97 -8.48
C LEU A 185 6.51 -6.31 -9.96
N SER A 186 6.53 -7.60 -10.31
CA SER A 186 6.59 -8.06 -11.69
C SER A 186 5.49 -9.05 -12.03
N ALA A 187 4.79 -8.82 -13.13
CA ALA A 187 3.75 -9.71 -13.63
C ALA A 187 4.26 -10.42 -14.91
N PRO A 188 4.58 -11.72 -14.86
CA PRO A 188 4.94 -12.49 -16.05
C PRO A 188 3.71 -12.68 -16.95
N ASP A 189 3.94 -13.05 -18.21
CA ASP A 189 2.83 -13.48 -19.06
C ASP A 189 2.11 -14.71 -18.46
N ASN A 190 0.81 -14.80 -18.75
CA ASN A 190 0.00 -15.93 -18.33
C ASN A 190 0.51 -17.25 -18.93
N GLY A 191 1.16 -17.24 -20.09
CA GLY A 191 1.80 -18.40 -20.69
C GLY A 191 2.89 -18.99 -19.80
N ALA A 192 3.82 -18.15 -19.32
CA ALA A 192 4.94 -18.58 -18.47
C ALA A 192 4.45 -19.19 -17.14
N LEU A 193 3.45 -18.59 -16.51
CA LEU A 193 2.85 -19.14 -15.29
C LEU A 193 2.13 -20.48 -15.52
N ARG A 194 1.46 -20.64 -16.67
CA ARG A 194 0.83 -21.93 -17.05
C ARG A 194 1.88 -23.01 -17.29
N GLU A 195 2.97 -22.67 -17.96
CA GLU A 195 4.09 -23.59 -18.19
C GLU A 195 4.69 -24.05 -16.85
N TYR A 196 4.97 -23.10 -15.96
CA TYR A 196 5.50 -23.41 -14.64
C TYR A 196 4.53 -24.27 -13.80
N LYS A 197 3.23 -23.94 -13.81
CA LYS A 197 2.18 -24.77 -13.20
C LYS A 197 2.17 -26.19 -13.76
N SER A 198 2.35 -26.36 -15.06
CA SER A 198 2.46 -27.67 -15.70
C SER A 198 3.73 -28.42 -15.25
N ALA A 199 4.87 -27.72 -15.16
CA ALA A 199 6.13 -28.28 -14.67
C ALA A 199 6.01 -28.77 -13.21
N ILE A 200 5.36 -28.00 -12.34
CA ILE A 200 5.09 -28.42 -10.96
C ILE A 200 4.24 -29.70 -10.94
N ARG A 201 3.20 -29.81 -11.78
CA ARG A 201 2.37 -31.03 -11.86
C ARG A 201 3.17 -32.24 -12.30
N ARG A 202 4.02 -32.08 -13.33
CA ARG A 202 4.89 -33.15 -13.83
C ARG A 202 5.90 -33.58 -12.77
N TYR A 203 6.54 -32.63 -12.12
CA TYR A 203 7.44 -32.91 -11.00
C TYR A 203 6.72 -33.66 -9.88
N MET A 204 5.54 -33.21 -9.47
CA MET A 204 4.77 -33.84 -8.41
C MET A 204 4.36 -35.28 -8.74
N TRP A 205 3.94 -35.61 -9.98
CA TRP A 205 3.44 -36.95 -10.31
C TRP A 205 4.50 -37.90 -10.89
N LYS A 206 5.50 -37.38 -11.58
CA LYS A 206 6.50 -38.16 -12.33
C LYS A 206 7.93 -37.97 -11.80
N ASN A 207 8.12 -37.12 -10.80
CA ASN A 207 9.45 -36.73 -10.31
C ASN A 207 10.35 -36.17 -11.43
N ASP A 208 9.77 -35.45 -12.39
CA ASP A 208 10.51 -34.74 -13.43
C ASP A 208 9.64 -33.59 -13.97
N PRO A 209 10.07 -32.31 -13.88
CA PRO A 209 9.30 -31.18 -14.43
C PRO A 209 9.20 -31.19 -15.96
N TYR A 210 10.06 -31.92 -16.66
CA TYR A 210 10.09 -31.98 -18.14
C TYR A 210 9.49 -33.28 -18.70
N ALA A 211 8.83 -34.08 -17.86
CA ALA A 211 8.25 -35.35 -18.28
C ALA A 211 7.30 -35.17 -19.49
N PRO A 212 7.45 -35.97 -20.56
CA PRO A 212 6.68 -35.80 -21.79
C PRO A 212 5.19 -36.13 -21.61
N GLN A 213 4.87 -37.00 -20.66
CA GLN A 213 3.50 -37.43 -20.37
C GLN A 213 3.13 -37.17 -18.91
N LEU A 214 1.91 -36.67 -18.71
CA LEU A 214 1.34 -36.36 -17.41
C LEU A 214 -0.05 -37.00 -17.27
N ILE A 215 -0.27 -37.72 -16.18
CA ILE A 215 -1.59 -38.25 -15.82
C ILE A 215 -2.11 -37.45 -14.63
N TYR A 216 -3.24 -36.77 -14.80
CA TYR A 216 -3.91 -36.02 -13.74
C TYR A 216 -4.69 -36.97 -12.83
N ARG A 217 -4.12 -37.32 -11.67
CA ARG A 217 -4.79 -38.21 -10.71
C ARG A 217 -5.81 -37.50 -9.83
N VAL A 218 -5.61 -36.22 -9.57
CA VAL A 218 -6.43 -35.38 -8.68
C VAL A 218 -6.61 -34.01 -9.33
N ARG A 219 -7.80 -33.42 -9.18
CA ARG A 219 -8.08 -32.05 -9.63
C ARG A 219 -7.16 -31.06 -8.92
N TRP A 220 -6.70 -30.04 -9.65
CA TRP A 220 -5.72 -29.10 -9.13
C TRP A 220 -6.24 -28.26 -7.98
N GLU A 221 -7.50 -27.88 -8.07
CA GLU A 221 -8.23 -27.11 -7.07
C GLU A 221 -8.24 -27.86 -5.72
N LYS A 222 -8.26 -29.20 -5.75
CA LYS A 222 -8.14 -30.02 -4.54
C LYS A 222 -6.70 -30.06 -4.00
N LEU A 223 -5.69 -30.08 -4.87
CA LEU A 223 -4.29 -30.14 -4.47
C LEU A 223 -3.83 -28.87 -3.74
N ILE A 224 -4.34 -27.71 -4.15
CA ILE A 224 -3.98 -26.41 -3.58
C ILE A 224 -4.68 -26.08 -2.26
N GLN A 225 -5.73 -26.83 -1.90
CA GLN A 225 -6.40 -26.65 -0.62
C GLN A 225 -5.46 -26.94 0.57
N PRO A 226 -5.70 -26.30 1.72
CA PRO A 226 -5.01 -26.65 2.96
C PRO A 226 -5.12 -28.14 3.28
N ARG A 227 -4.08 -28.69 3.93
CA ARG A 227 -4.06 -30.11 4.33
C ARG A 227 -5.19 -30.46 5.29
N ALA A 228 -5.58 -29.53 6.16
CA ALA A 228 -6.73 -29.68 7.06
C ALA A 228 -8.06 -29.93 6.31
N LEU A 229 -8.18 -29.46 5.06
CA LEU A 229 -9.34 -29.67 4.21
C LEU A 229 -9.15 -30.85 3.24
N GLY A 230 -8.13 -31.69 3.46
CA GLY A 230 -7.81 -32.84 2.62
C GLY A 230 -7.09 -32.50 1.31
N GLY A 231 -6.57 -31.27 1.17
CA GLY A 231 -5.65 -30.91 0.07
C GLY A 231 -4.19 -31.22 0.40
N LEU A 232 -3.26 -30.79 -0.45
CA LEU A 232 -1.82 -30.99 -0.22
C LEU A 232 -1.08 -29.70 0.18
N GLY A 233 -1.77 -28.55 0.19
CA GLY A 233 -1.17 -27.24 0.44
C GLY A 233 -0.22 -26.80 -0.66
N MET A 234 -0.47 -27.21 -1.90
CA MET A 234 0.33 -26.80 -3.06
C MET A 234 0.05 -25.34 -3.41
N LEU A 235 1.06 -24.58 -3.80
CA LEU A 235 0.88 -23.20 -4.25
C LEU A 235 0.48 -23.16 -5.73
N ASP A 236 -0.62 -22.46 -6.05
CA ASP A 236 -0.93 -22.09 -7.43
C ASP A 236 -0.16 -20.83 -7.81
N PRO A 237 0.72 -20.87 -8.84
CA PRO A 237 1.54 -19.72 -9.19
C PRO A 237 0.76 -18.47 -9.59
N HIS A 238 -0.40 -18.62 -10.24
CA HIS A 238 -1.23 -17.47 -10.61
C HIS A 238 -1.90 -16.86 -9.39
N LEU A 239 -2.47 -17.68 -8.51
CA LEU A 239 -3.10 -17.20 -7.28
C LEU A 239 -2.08 -16.55 -6.36
N GLU A 240 -0.90 -17.15 -6.19
CA GLU A 240 0.16 -16.61 -5.32
C GLU A 240 0.69 -15.26 -5.84
N ALA A 241 1.04 -15.18 -7.12
CA ALA A 241 1.49 -13.92 -7.71
C ALA A 241 0.41 -12.83 -7.64
N THR A 242 -0.86 -13.20 -7.87
CA THR A 242 -1.98 -12.26 -7.75
C THR A 242 -2.15 -11.79 -6.31
N ALA A 243 -2.14 -12.71 -5.33
CA ALA A 243 -2.28 -12.39 -3.92
C ALA A 243 -1.16 -11.45 -3.44
N LEU A 244 0.09 -11.69 -3.85
CA LEU A 244 1.23 -10.83 -3.52
C LEU A 244 1.10 -9.42 -4.12
N GLN A 245 0.58 -9.30 -5.34
CA GLN A 245 0.29 -8.00 -5.97
C GLN A 245 -0.87 -7.28 -5.27
N MET A 246 -1.95 -7.99 -4.93
CA MET A 246 -3.05 -7.41 -4.17
C MET A 246 -2.59 -6.97 -2.78
N ARG A 247 -1.66 -7.73 -2.16
CA ARG A 247 -1.10 -7.41 -0.84
C ARG A 247 -0.41 -6.04 -0.83
N ILE A 248 0.28 -5.64 -1.90
CA ILE A 248 0.87 -4.30 -1.99
C ILE A 248 -0.21 -3.22 -1.88
N VAL A 249 -1.32 -3.37 -2.62
CA VAL A 249 -2.41 -2.39 -2.59
C VAL A 249 -3.04 -2.33 -1.20
N ILE A 250 -3.19 -3.48 -0.53
CA ILE A 250 -3.67 -3.54 0.85
C ILE A 250 -2.69 -2.82 1.79
N TRP A 251 -1.39 -3.14 1.72
CA TRP A 251 -0.37 -2.45 2.53
C TRP A 251 -0.40 -0.95 2.30
N LEU A 252 -0.55 -0.49 1.06
CA LEU A 252 -0.64 0.92 0.72
C LEU A 252 -1.80 1.62 1.44
N LEU A 253 -2.97 0.98 1.46
CA LEU A 253 -4.17 1.51 2.10
C LEU A 253 -4.04 1.57 3.64
N PHE A 254 -3.31 0.62 4.23
CA PHE A 254 -3.08 0.53 5.68
C PHE A 254 -1.85 1.29 6.16
N GLU A 255 -0.97 1.72 5.26
CA GLU A 255 0.26 2.42 5.61
C GLU A 255 -0.01 3.83 6.15
N LYS A 256 0.93 4.30 6.98
CA LYS A 256 1.01 5.67 7.48
C LYS A 256 1.03 6.67 6.31
N ASP A 257 0.36 7.80 6.49
CA ASP A 257 0.16 8.78 5.41
C ASP A 257 1.44 9.54 5.03
N ASP A 258 2.40 9.63 5.96
CA ASP A 258 3.70 10.26 5.80
C ASP A 258 4.79 9.29 5.28
N ALA A 259 4.46 8.00 5.11
CA ALA A 259 5.42 7.04 4.58
C ALA A 259 5.79 7.37 3.13
N LEU A 260 7.09 7.61 2.88
CA LEU A 260 7.61 8.04 1.56
C LEU A 260 7.18 7.11 0.42
N TRP A 261 7.24 5.80 0.66
CA TRP A 261 6.87 4.81 -0.36
C TRP A 261 5.38 4.87 -0.70
N LYS A 262 4.51 5.18 0.28
CA LYS A 262 3.08 5.36 0.06
C LYS A 262 2.84 6.58 -0.82
N ILE A 263 3.42 7.72 -0.46
CA ILE A 263 3.24 8.98 -1.20
C ILE A 263 3.70 8.82 -2.66
N ASN A 264 4.91 8.27 -2.88
CA ASN A 264 5.44 8.04 -4.23
C ASN A 264 4.59 7.03 -5.03
N THR A 265 4.11 5.96 -4.38
CA THR A 265 3.23 4.99 -5.02
C THR A 265 1.90 5.61 -5.44
N LEU A 266 1.27 6.41 -4.56
CA LEU A 266 0.04 7.12 -4.87
C LEU A 266 0.23 8.10 -6.02
N ALA A 267 1.33 8.86 -6.06
CA ALA A 267 1.64 9.75 -7.17
C ALA A 267 1.77 8.99 -8.52
N SER A 268 2.45 7.84 -8.51
CA SER A 268 2.59 7.00 -9.70
C SER A 268 1.26 6.35 -10.12
N MET A 269 0.43 5.91 -9.17
CA MET A 269 -0.92 5.41 -9.44
C MET A 269 -1.85 6.51 -9.97
N ALA A 270 -1.71 7.75 -9.50
CA ALA A 270 -2.47 8.91 -9.97
C ALA A 270 -2.26 9.13 -11.48
N GLN A 271 -1.02 8.99 -11.95
CA GLN A 271 -0.71 9.04 -13.39
C GLN A 271 -1.38 7.90 -14.16
N ALA A 272 -1.38 6.67 -13.62
CA ALA A 272 -2.06 5.53 -14.24
C ALA A 272 -3.58 5.71 -14.30
N LEU A 273 -4.18 6.30 -13.25
CA LEU A 273 -5.62 6.54 -13.11
C LEU A 273 -6.11 7.83 -13.78
N LYS A 274 -5.19 8.75 -14.11
CA LYS A 274 -5.46 10.09 -14.66
C LYS A 274 -6.36 10.91 -13.73
N MET A 275 -5.93 11.06 -12.48
CA MET A 275 -6.63 11.81 -11.44
C MET A 275 -5.61 12.43 -10.49
N ASP A 276 -6.10 13.26 -9.57
CA ASP A 276 -5.27 13.81 -8.50
C ASP A 276 -4.80 12.70 -7.54
N GLN A 277 -3.65 12.89 -6.89
CA GLN A 277 -3.11 11.95 -5.93
C GLN A 277 -4.05 11.74 -4.73
N ALA A 278 -4.74 12.79 -4.27
CA ALA A 278 -5.65 12.72 -3.14
C ALA A 278 -6.85 11.79 -3.41
N ASP A 279 -7.22 11.60 -4.67
CA ASP A 279 -8.37 10.80 -5.09
C ASP A 279 -8.04 9.31 -5.28
N VAL A 280 -6.75 8.94 -5.28
CA VAL A 280 -6.30 7.59 -5.63
C VAL A 280 -6.86 6.54 -4.65
N GLU A 281 -6.82 6.80 -3.35
CA GLU A 281 -7.34 5.84 -2.36
C GLU A 281 -8.84 5.59 -2.56
N MET A 282 -9.62 6.64 -2.85
CA MET A 282 -11.05 6.49 -3.20
C MET A 282 -11.22 5.67 -4.49
N ALA A 283 -10.38 5.91 -5.50
CA ALA A 283 -10.42 5.11 -6.72
C ALA A 283 -10.07 3.64 -6.47
N LEU A 284 -9.14 3.32 -5.56
CA LEU A 284 -8.81 1.95 -5.18
C LEU A 284 -10.00 1.22 -4.56
N LEU A 285 -10.88 1.90 -3.84
CA LEU A 285 -12.07 1.31 -3.23
C LEU A 285 -13.22 1.11 -4.24
N HIS A 286 -13.23 1.88 -5.33
CA HIS A 286 -14.33 1.89 -6.30
C HIS A 286 -13.90 1.41 -7.70
N PRO A 287 -14.27 0.20 -8.13
CA PRO A 287 -13.87 -0.37 -9.43
C PRO A 287 -14.25 0.47 -10.65
N GLN A 288 -15.32 1.27 -10.56
CA GLN A 288 -15.73 2.15 -11.65
C GLN A 288 -14.68 3.21 -11.96
N LEU A 289 -14.00 3.76 -10.95
CA LEU A 289 -12.96 4.80 -11.11
C LEU A 289 -11.66 4.26 -11.70
N GLN A 290 -11.44 2.94 -11.64
CA GLN A 290 -10.26 2.24 -12.18
C GLN A 290 -10.40 1.86 -13.66
N ARG A 291 -11.32 2.50 -14.39
CA ARG A 291 -11.50 2.31 -15.85
C ARG A 291 -10.80 3.45 -16.62
N GLY A 292 -10.30 3.13 -17.80
CA GLY A 292 -9.61 4.11 -18.66
C GLY A 292 -8.15 4.37 -18.29
N LEU A 293 -7.50 3.37 -17.67
CA LEU A 293 -6.10 3.43 -17.24
C LEU A 293 -5.17 3.84 -18.38
N ALA A 294 -4.10 4.56 -18.04
CA ALA A 294 -3.08 4.96 -19.01
C ALA A 294 -2.33 3.71 -19.53
N LYS A 295 -2.25 3.57 -20.86
CA LYS A 295 -1.49 2.49 -21.49
C LYS A 295 0.00 2.67 -21.18
N GLY A 296 0.66 1.58 -20.78
CA GLY A 296 2.10 1.58 -20.48
C GLY A 296 2.48 2.19 -19.13
N ALA A 297 1.55 2.74 -18.35
CA ALA A 297 1.85 3.19 -16.99
C ALA A 297 2.15 2.00 -16.06
N MET A 298 3.14 2.17 -15.19
CA MET A 298 3.68 1.12 -14.29
C MET A 298 2.59 0.37 -13.51
N TRP A 299 1.63 1.09 -12.92
CA TRP A 299 0.60 0.49 -12.07
C TRP A 299 -0.62 -0.05 -12.82
N SER A 300 -0.75 0.21 -14.13
CA SER A 300 -1.93 -0.20 -14.90
C SER A 300 -2.20 -1.71 -14.82
N PRO A 301 -1.22 -2.62 -14.99
CA PRO A 301 -1.47 -4.07 -14.89
C PRO A 301 -1.97 -4.52 -13.50
N ILE A 302 -1.44 -3.92 -12.43
CA ILE A 302 -1.83 -4.25 -11.05
C ILE A 302 -3.24 -3.71 -10.77
N LEU A 303 -3.53 -2.47 -11.17
CA LEU A 303 -4.84 -1.84 -11.01
C LEU A 303 -5.93 -2.58 -11.80
N GLU A 304 -5.63 -3.09 -13.00
CA GLU A 304 -6.56 -3.93 -13.77
C GLU A 304 -6.91 -5.23 -13.06
N LYS A 305 -5.94 -5.85 -12.40
CA LYS A 305 -6.17 -7.04 -11.57
C LYS A 305 -6.98 -6.67 -10.33
N TRP A 306 -6.58 -5.62 -9.61
CA TRP A 306 -7.25 -5.12 -8.41
C TRP A 306 -8.73 -4.83 -8.65
N ARG A 307 -9.07 -4.22 -9.78
CA ARG A 307 -10.46 -3.94 -10.18
C ARG A 307 -11.38 -5.17 -10.19
N LYS A 308 -10.84 -6.37 -10.44
CA LYS A 308 -11.60 -7.64 -10.44
C LYS A 308 -11.92 -8.15 -9.03
N HIS A 309 -11.26 -7.59 -8.01
CA HIS A 309 -11.41 -7.92 -6.60
C HIS A 309 -12.08 -6.73 -5.90
N SER A 310 -13.35 -6.48 -6.21
CA SER A 310 -14.04 -5.32 -5.66
C SER A 310 -14.43 -5.52 -4.20
N LEU A 311 -14.10 -4.55 -3.37
CA LEU A 311 -14.70 -4.38 -2.06
C LEU A 311 -16.16 -3.92 -2.21
N GLN A 312 -16.95 -4.14 -1.16
CA GLN A 312 -18.27 -3.56 -1.00
C GLN A 312 -18.32 -2.78 0.30
N GLN A 313 -18.92 -1.59 0.25
CA GLN A 313 -19.17 -0.78 1.43
C GLN A 313 -20.37 -1.37 2.18
N LEU A 314 -20.22 -1.55 3.48
CA LEU A 314 -21.24 -2.08 4.37
C LEU A 314 -22.27 -0.99 4.73
N PRO A 315 -23.52 -1.37 5.06
CA PRO A 315 -24.48 -0.45 5.64
C PRO A 315 -23.93 0.17 6.94
N PRO A 316 -24.02 1.50 7.10
CA PRO A 316 -23.42 2.19 8.23
C PRO A 316 -24.21 1.94 9.52
N LYS A 317 -23.49 1.78 10.63
CA LYS A 317 -24.08 1.60 11.98
C LYS A 317 -23.91 2.84 12.86
N THR A 318 -22.87 3.63 12.64
CA THR A 318 -22.56 4.83 13.41
C THR A 318 -22.68 6.10 12.57
N VAL A 319 -22.75 7.27 13.23
CA VAL A 319 -22.70 8.58 12.58
C VAL A 319 -21.46 8.72 11.69
N ASP A 320 -20.28 8.34 12.19
CA ASP A 320 -19.03 8.44 11.44
C ASP A 320 -19.06 7.55 10.18
N GLN A 321 -19.63 6.35 10.28
CA GLN A 321 -19.79 5.45 9.13
C GLN A 321 -20.80 5.98 8.12
N ILE A 322 -21.84 6.70 8.56
CA ILE A 322 -22.77 7.39 7.66
C ILE A 322 -22.02 8.49 6.92
N LEU A 323 -21.29 9.35 7.63
CA LEU A 323 -20.50 10.42 7.03
C LEU A 323 -19.46 9.87 6.02
N GLY A 324 -18.87 8.71 6.31
CA GLY A 324 -17.95 8.01 5.42
C GLY A 324 -18.60 7.27 4.24
N GLN A 325 -19.93 7.21 4.12
CA GLN A 325 -20.59 6.59 2.97
C GLN A 325 -20.28 7.35 1.69
N SER A 326 -19.94 6.61 0.64
CA SER A 326 -19.78 7.19 -0.69
C SER A 326 -21.13 7.66 -1.23
N LEU A 327 -21.16 8.84 -1.86
CA LEU A 327 -22.34 9.36 -2.59
C LEU A 327 -22.58 8.58 -3.89
N PHE A 328 -21.50 8.05 -4.48
CA PHE A 328 -21.51 7.40 -5.79
C PHE A 328 -21.18 5.92 -5.68
N GLY A 329 -21.82 5.09 -6.51
CA GLY A 329 -21.66 3.64 -6.51
C GLY A 329 -22.19 2.96 -5.24
N ASN A 330 -22.95 3.67 -4.40
CA ASN A 330 -23.53 3.16 -3.16
C ASN A 330 -24.94 2.61 -3.42
N SER A 331 -25.16 1.33 -3.10
CA SER A 331 -26.46 0.67 -3.31
C SER A 331 -27.58 1.19 -2.41
N LEU A 332 -27.24 1.96 -1.37
CA LEU A 332 -28.21 2.54 -0.43
C LEU A 332 -28.58 3.98 -0.81
N ILE A 333 -27.83 4.63 -1.70
CA ILE A 333 -28.10 5.97 -2.22
C ILE A 333 -28.44 5.84 -3.71
N CYS A 334 -29.72 5.67 -4.01
CA CYS A 334 -30.19 5.31 -5.34
C CYS A 334 -31.24 6.29 -5.87
N LYS A 335 -31.20 6.53 -7.18
CA LYS A 335 -32.28 7.16 -7.95
C LYS A 335 -32.99 6.09 -8.76
N GLN A 336 -34.30 5.92 -8.54
CA GLN A 336 -35.11 4.89 -9.23
C GLN A 336 -34.51 3.47 -9.15
N GLY A 337 -33.96 3.11 -7.98
CA GLY A 337 -33.34 1.80 -7.74
C GLY A 337 -31.95 1.61 -8.36
N ARG A 338 -31.34 2.64 -8.96
CA ARG A 338 -29.97 2.61 -9.47
C ARG A 338 -29.06 3.55 -8.67
N PRO A 339 -27.87 3.11 -8.25
CA PRO A 339 -26.88 3.97 -7.61
C PRO A 339 -26.46 5.14 -8.52
N PHE A 340 -26.11 6.28 -7.94
CA PHE A 340 -25.46 7.36 -8.70
C PHE A 340 -24.10 6.87 -9.21
N ALA A 341 -23.85 6.92 -10.51
CA ALA A 341 -22.64 6.35 -11.08
C ALA A 341 -21.42 7.26 -10.90
N TRP A 342 -20.25 6.64 -10.69
CA TRP A 342 -18.98 7.37 -10.70
C TRP A 342 -18.63 7.85 -12.11
N GLN A 343 -18.76 6.96 -13.10
CA GLN A 343 -18.49 7.25 -14.51
C GLN A 343 -19.05 6.16 -15.44
N ASN A 344 -19.07 6.45 -16.75
CA ASN A 344 -19.50 5.55 -17.83
C ASN A 344 -21.01 5.26 -17.90
N GLU A 345 -21.84 6.09 -17.26
CA GLU A 345 -23.28 6.09 -17.47
C GLU A 345 -23.73 7.44 -18.02
N PRO A 346 -24.80 7.50 -18.84
CA PRO A 346 -25.40 8.77 -19.25
C PRO A 346 -25.76 9.60 -18.02
N ALA A 347 -25.37 10.88 -18.01
CA ALA A 347 -25.50 11.78 -16.87
C ALA A 347 -24.69 11.41 -15.61
N ALA A 348 -23.71 10.52 -15.68
CA ALA A 348 -22.77 10.29 -14.59
C ALA A 348 -21.93 11.55 -14.31
N PHE A 349 -21.78 11.89 -13.03
CA PHE A 349 -21.07 13.10 -12.60
C PHE A 349 -20.12 12.88 -11.40
N GLY A 350 -20.00 11.64 -10.92
CA GLY A 350 -19.23 11.35 -9.72
C GLY A 350 -17.74 11.65 -9.85
N ARG A 351 -17.12 11.33 -10.99
CA ARG A 351 -15.69 11.63 -11.21
C ARG A 351 -15.42 13.14 -11.22
N GLN A 352 -16.33 13.94 -11.77
CA GLN A 352 -16.18 15.39 -11.78
C GLN A 352 -16.38 16.00 -10.38
N TRP A 353 -17.28 15.45 -9.58
CA TRP A 353 -17.50 15.88 -8.20
C TRP A 353 -16.36 15.46 -7.28
N LEU A 354 -15.78 14.28 -7.49
CA LEU A 354 -14.55 13.85 -6.81
C LEU A 354 -13.42 14.84 -7.00
N ALA A 355 -13.18 15.27 -8.25
CA ALA A 355 -12.17 16.29 -8.55
C ALA A 355 -12.47 17.67 -7.92
N CYS A 356 -13.69 17.90 -7.42
CA CYS A 356 -14.06 19.07 -6.64
C CYS A 356 -14.01 18.82 -5.12
N GLY A 357 -13.51 17.67 -4.67
CA GLY A 357 -13.47 17.26 -3.27
C GLY A 357 -14.82 16.79 -2.70
N VAL A 358 -15.80 16.46 -3.54
CA VAL A 358 -17.14 16.01 -3.10
C VAL A 358 -17.39 14.57 -3.53
N SER A 359 -17.37 13.66 -2.56
CA SER A 359 -17.41 12.22 -2.80
C SER A 359 -18.21 11.43 -1.77
N ARG A 360 -18.33 11.95 -0.53
CA ARG A 360 -18.94 11.29 0.63
C ARG A 360 -20.02 12.15 1.26
N ILE A 361 -20.83 11.55 2.14
CA ILE A 361 -21.87 12.30 2.88
C ILE A 361 -21.24 13.41 3.74
N ALA A 362 -20.06 13.17 4.31
CA ALA A 362 -19.26 14.15 5.04
C ALA A 362 -19.05 15.47 4.27
N ASP A 363 -18.90 15.39 2.95
CA ASP A 363 -18.61 16.55 2.11
C ASP A 363 -19.88 17.41 1.88
N LEU A 364 -21.07 16.86 2.14
CA LEU A 364 -22.36 17.55 2.06
C LEU A 364 -22.88 18.01 3.43
N TRP A 365 -22.36 17.44 4.52
CA TRP A 365 -22.84 17.65 5.88
C TRP A 365 -22.00 18.69 6.62
N ASP A 366 -22.64 19.47 7.47
CA ASP A 366 -22.02 20.38 8.42
C ASP A 366 -22.17 19.78 9.82
N GLU A 367 -21.06 19.32 10.38
CA GLU A 367 -21.03 18.65 11.68
C GLU A 367 -21.38 19.60 12.83
N GLU A 368 -21.01 20.89 12.74
CA GLU A 368 -21.27 21.89 13.78
C GLU A 368 -22.74 22.31 13.77
N ALA A 369 -23.31 22.52 12.58
CA ALA A 369 -24.71 22.91 12.43
C ALA A 369 -25.68 21.72 12.56
N HIS A 370 -25.19 20.49 12.64
CA HIS A 370 -25.98 19.26 12.56
C HIS A 370 -27.00 19.28 11.41
N ASN A 371 -26.57 19.80 10.26
CA ASN A 371 -27.43 19.98 9.09
C ASN A 371 -26.65 19.92 7.78
N TRP A 372 -27.34 19.94 6.66
CA TRP A 372 -26.70 20.06 5.36
C TRP A 372 -25.94 21.38 5.22
N ARG A 373 -24.77 21.34 4.57
CA ARG A 373 -24.09 22.55 4.11
C ARG A 373 -25.03 23.37 3.23
N THR A 374 -24.93 24.68 3.38
CA THR A 374 -25.73 25.66 2.65
C THR A 374 -25.42 25.61 1.16
N GLU A 375 -26.36 26.09 0.34
CA GLU A 375 -26.14 26.16 -1.10
C GLU A 375 -24.95 27.06 -1.47
N ILE A 376 -24.68 28.09 -0.67
CA ILE A 376 -23.54 28.99 -0.88
C ILE A 376 -22.24 28.22 -0.69
N GLN A 377 -22.08 27.50 0.43
CA GLN A 377 -20.90 26.66 0.69
C GLN A 377 -20.69 25.61 -0.41
N MET A 378 -21.77 24.96 -0.87
CA MET A 378 -21.68 23.95 -1.94
C MET A 378 -21.41 24.56 -3.32
N ALA A 379 -21.94 25.76 -3.59
CA ALA A 379 -21.70 26.46 -4.84
C ALA A 379 -20.23 26.84 -5.01
N GLU A 380 -19.49 27.08 -3.92
CA GLU A 380 -18.05 27.33 -3.95
C GLU A 380 -17.23 26.10 -4.36
N HIS A 381 -17.59 24.93 -3.84
CA HIS A 381 -16.93 23.67 -4.20
C HIS A 381 -17.28 23.24 -5.63
N LEU A 382 -18.52 23.49 -6.08
CA LEU A 382 -19.07 23.03 -7.35
C LEU A 382 -19.21 24.15 -8.40
N ARG A 383 -18.36 25.19 -8.38
CA ARG A 383 -18.50 26.42 -9.20
C ARG A 383 -18.68 26.15 -10.70
N HIS A 384 -18.13 25.07 -11.24
CA HIS A 384 -18.17 24.73 -12.66
C HIS A 384 -18.94 23.45 -13.01
N GLN A 385 -19.71 22.91 -12.05
CA GLN A 385 -20.46 21.67 -12.28
C GLN A 385 -21.87 21.94 -12.84
N PRO A 386 -22.27 21.27 -13.94
CA PRO A 386 -23.59 21.46 -14.54
C PRO A 386 -24.70 20.89 -13.66
N GLU A 387 -25.87 21.52 -13.69
CA GLU A 387 -27.08 21.10 -12.94
C GLU A 387 -26.81 20.84 -11.45
N ARG A 388 -25.84 21.55 -10.85
CA ARG A 388 -25.39 21.27 -9.47
C ARG A 388 -26.51 21.33 -8.44
N GLN A 389 -27.45 22.28 -8.58
CA GLN A 389 -28.59 22.41 -7.66
C GLN A 389 -29.52 21.20 -7.76
N ASP A 390 -29.87 20.78 -8.97
CA ASP A 390 -30.74 19.63 -9.20
C ASP A 390 -30.09 18.32 -8.75
N ARG A 391 -28.80 18.14 -9.05
CA ARG A 391 -28.03 16.97 -8.64
C ARG A 391 -27.84 16.90 -7.13
N LEU A 392 -27.58 18.03 -6.47
CA LEU A 392 -27.47 18.11 -5.02
C LEU A 392 -28.79 17.77 -4.34
N ARG A 393 -29.90 18.31 -4.85
CA ARG A 393 -31.25 17.97 -4.37
C ARG A 393 -31.53 16.48 -4.52
N GLN A 394 -31.29 15.91 -5.69
CA GLN A 394 -31.50 14.47 -5.95
C GLN A 394 -30.66 13.58 -5.04
N LEU A 395 -29.40 13.96 -4.75
CA LEU A 395 -28.56 13.23 -3.80
C LEU A 395 -29.10 13.32 -2.38
N LYS A 396 -29.47 14.53 -1.92
CA LYS A 396 -30.05 14.73 -0.58
C LYS A 396 -31.35 13.94 -0.39
N GLU A 397 -32.22 13.90 -1.40
CA GLU A 397 -33.47 13.12 -1.39
C GLU A 397 -33.24 11.60 -1.44
N ALA A 398 -32.11 11.15 -2.01
CA ALA A 398 -31.78 9.73 -2.11
C ALA A 398 -31.09 9.17 -0.85
N ILE A 399 -30.63 10.02 0.06
CA ILE A 399 -30.03 9.59 1.33
C ILE A 399 -31.16 9.13 2.26
N PRO A 400 -31.05 7.93 2.87
CA PRO A 400 -32.09 7.41 3.75
C PRO A 400 -32.43 8.37 4.92
N GLU A 401 -33.72 8.63 5.14
CA GLU A 401 -34.20 9.50 6.24
C GLU A 401 -33.74 9.02 7.63
N GLU A 402 -33.61 7.71 7.83
CA GLU A 402 -33.06 7.14 9.07
C GLU A 402 -31.62 7.65 9.33
N TRP A 403 -30.81 7.79 8.27
CA TRP A 403 -29.45 8.28 8.38
C TRP A 403 -29.44 9.76 8.73
N ILE A 404 -30.28 10.56 8.07
CA ILE A 404 -30.42 11.99 8.34
C ILE A 404 -30.85 12.21 9.80
N HIS A 405 -31.82 11.44 10.29
CA HIS A 405 -32.24 11.50 11.68
C HIS A 405 -31.09 11.16 12.65
N ARG A 406 -30.29 10.14 12.34
CA ARG A 406 -29.12 9.77 13.15
C ARG A 406 -28.03 10.84 13.13
N LEU A 407 -27.78 11.48 11.98
CA LEU A 407 -26.83 12.59 11.86
C LEU A 407 -27.27 13.82 12.68
N ARG A 408 -28.57 14.15 12.66
CA ARG A 408 -29.14 15.27 13.44
C ARG A 408 -29.13 15.03 14.94
N THR A 409 -29.37 13.79 15.37
CA THR A 409 -29.36 13.43 16.80
C THR A 409 -27.96 13.27 17.35
N GLY A 410 -26.98 12.93 16.51
CA GLY A 410 -25.57 12.83 16.90
C GLY A 410 -25.28 11.75 17.96
N GLU A 411 -26.23 10.84 18.22
CA GLU A 411 -26.13 9.91 19.35
C GLU A 411 -25.02 8.89 19.14
N ARG A 412 -24.15 8.73 20.16
CA ARG A 412 -23.10 7.72 20.16
C ARG A 412 -23.70 6.36 20.53
N THR A 413 -23.40 5.35 19.72
CA THR A 413 -23.93 3.99 19.90
C THR A 413 -22.96 3.11 20.69
N ARG A 414 -23.51 2.06 21.31
CA ARG A 414 -22.72 1.00 21.96
C ARG A 414 -21.73 0.36 20.98
N GLY A 415 -20.52 0.13 21.45
CA GLY A 415 -19.43 -0.49 20.70
C GLY A 415 -18.56 0.51 19.93
N LYS A 416 -18.93 1.79 19.90
CA LYS A 416 -18.14 2.86 19.29
C LYS A 416 -16.83 3.07 20.06
N TRP A 417 -15.76 3.34 19.31
CA TRP A 417 -14.45 3.63 19.85
C TRP A 417 -14.19 5.14 19.90
N VAL A 418 -13.60 5.59 20.99
CA VAL A 418 -13.28 7.00 21.23
C VAL A 418 -11.90 7.16 21.85
N ALA A 419 -11.28 8.31 21.63
CA ALA A 419 -10.12 8.80 22.36
C ALA A 419 -10.53 10.02 23.19
N LEU A 420 -9.75 10.36 24.22
CA LEU A 420 -9.91 11.62 24.92
C LEU A 420 -9.45 12.79 24.04
N ASN A 421 -10.14 13.92 24.11
CA ASN A 421 -9.78 15.13 23.35
C ASN A 421 -8.45 15.74 23.81
N THR A 422 -8.03 15.46 25.03
CA THR A 422 -6.78 15.94 25.62
C THR A 422 -5.55 15.13 25.21
N ASP A 423 -5.74 13.93 24.64
CA ASP A 423 -4.66 12.99 24.39
C ASP A 423 -4.22 13.05 22.92
N GLU A 424 -3.10 13.74 22.66
CA GLU A 424 -2.50 13.88 21.34
C GLU A 424 -0.97 13.67 21.39
N PRO A 425 -0.44 12.57 20.81
CA PRO A 425 -1.17 11.45 20.25
C PRO A 425 -1.92 10.66 21.34
N PRO A 426 -3.05 10.01 21.01
CA PRO A 426 -3.71 9.15 21.97
C PRO A 426 -2.77 8.01 22.36
N MET A 427 -2.73 7.65 23.65
CA MET A 427 -2.07 6.42 24.14
C MET A 427 -3.10 5.36 24.53
N LYS A 428 -4.33 5.81 24.86
CA LYS A 428 -5.43 4.96 25.29
C LYS A 428 -6.66 5.24 24.46
N LEU A 429 -7.38 4.17 24.14
CA LEU A 429 -8.67 4.22 23.48
C LEU A 429 -9.73 3.59 24.38
N PHE A 430 -10.97 4.03 24.19
CA PHE A 430 -12.09 3.62 25.00
C PHE A 430 -13.22 3.11 24.12
N ARG A 431 -13.84 1.98 24.51
CA ARG A 431 -15.02 1.45 23.82
C ARG A 431 -16.26 1.73 24.66
N ILE A 432 -17.27 2.32 24.04
CA ILE A 432 -18.54 2.64 24.70
C ILE A 432 -19.33 1.37 24.96
N LEU A 433 -19.71 1.13 26.22
CA LEU A 433 -20.51 -0.03 26.63
C LEU A 433 -21.99 0.32 26.77
N TYR A 434 -22.30 1.46 27.37
CA TYR A 434 -23.66 1.93 27.58
C TYR A 434 -23.68 3.45 27.79
N ARG A 435 -24.86 4.05 27.59
CA ARG A 435 -25.13 5.44 27.93
C ARG A 435 -25.64 5.50 29.37
N ALA A 436 -24.90 6.16 30.26
CA ALA A 436 -25.25 6.24 31.68
C ALA A 436 -26.24 7.38 31.95
N THR A 437 -26.01 8.54 31.33
CA THR A 437 -26.93 9.70 31.37
C THR A 437 -26.95 10.36 29.99
N GLN A 438 -27.63 11.51 29.85
CA GLN A 438 -27.63 12.25 28.58
C GLN A 438 -26.22 12.63 28.12
N GLU A 439 -25.29 12.88 29.04
CA GLU A 439 -23.95 13.38 28.72
C GLU A 439 -22.81 12.43 29.07
N TRP A 440 -23.09 11.36 29.85
CA TRP A 440 -22.05 10.44 30.33
C TRP A 440 -22.22 9.03 29.76
N TYR A 441 -21.09 8.43 29.36
CA TYR A 441 -21.03 7.08 28.82
C TYR A 441 -20.13 6.18 29.66
N GLY A 442 -20.60 4.98 29.94
CA GLY A 442 -19.78 3.91 30.51
C GLY A 442 -18.89 3.32 29.44
N VAL A 443 -17.59 3.26 29.72
CA VAL A 443 -16.57 2.83 28.76
C VAL A 443 -15.65 1.77 29.35
N GLU A 444 -15.07 0.98 28.46
CA GLU A 444 -13.91 0.15 28.77
C GLU A 444 -12.63 0.73 28.19
N ALA A 445 -11.54 0.69 28.97
CA ALA A 445 -10.24 1.25 28.57
C ALA A 445 -9.31 0.21 27.93
N TRP A 446 -8.57 0.66 26.92
CA TRP A 446 -7.60 -0.12 26.16
C TRP A 446 -6.33 0.70 25.91
N GLU A 447 -5.17 0.06 26.07
CA GLU A 447 -3.86 0.66 25.84
C GLU A 447 -3.34 0.29 24.46
N MET A 448 -2.85 1.30 23.75
CA MET A 448 -2.12 1.10 22.51
C MET A 448 -0.66 0.80 22.79
N GLN A 449 -0.08 -0.10 22.01
CA GLN A 449 1.34 -0.38 22.05
C GLN A 449 2.03 0.40 20.95
N ASP A 450 3.19 0.99 21.25
CA ASP A 450 4.05 1.56 20.22
C ASP A 450 4.50 0.45 19.28
N SER A 451 4.25 0.65 17.99
CA SER A 451 4.59 -0.31 16.95
C SER A 451 4.98 0.41 15.67
N GLU A 452 6.06 -0.07 15.07
CA GLU A 452 6.48 0.35 13.73
C GLU A 452 5.67 -0.34 12.63
N VAL A 453 4.89 -1.37 12.97
CA VAL A 453 4.06 -2.13 12.01
C VAL A 453 2.87 -1.26 11.56
N CYS A 454 2.53 -1.28 10.26
CA CYS A 454 1.49 -0.41 9.66
C CYS A 454 0.13 -0.46 10.37
N LEU A 455 -0.32 -1.64 10.81
CA LEU A 455 -1.58 -1.83 11.56
C LEU A 455 -1.43 -1.76 13.08
N GLY A 456 -0.19 -1.57 13.56
CA GLY A 456 0.18 -1.66 14.96
C GLY A 456 0.01 -3.06 15.55
N GLU A 457 0.34 -3.17 16.83
CA GLU A 457 0.05 -4.35 17.63
C GLU A 457 -1.38 -4.28 18.20
N PRO A 458 -2.02 -5.43 18.48
CA PRO A 458 -3.30 -5.47 19.17
C PRO A 458 -3.25 -4.72 20.51
N MET A 459 -4.27 -3.91 20.77
CA MET A 459 -4.42 -3.19 22.03
C MET A 459 -4.60 -4.14 23.22
N THR A 460 -4.15 -3.69 24.38
CA THR A 460 -4.27 -4.43 25.64
C THR A 460 -5.39 -3.87 26.51
N ARG A 461 -6.23 -4.73 27.07
CA ARG A 461 -7.35 -4.31 27.93
C ARG A 461 -6.83 -3.81 29.28
N LEU A 462 -7.36 -2.67 29.75
CA LEU A 462 -7.05 -2.08 31.06
C LEU A 462 -8.31 -1.97 31.96
N PRO A 463 -8.73 -3.04 32.66
CA PRO A 463 -9.97 -3.02 33.47
C PRO A 463 -9.95 -1.99 34.61
N GLU A 464 -8.77 -1.74 35.18
CA GLU A 464 -8.54 -0.77 36.26
C GLU A 464 -8.89 0.68 35.87
N GLN A 465 -9.00 0.97 34.56
CA GLN A 465 -9.23 2.31 34.02
C GLN A 465 -10.59 2.44 33.33
N ASP A 466 -11.48 1.48 33.55
CA ASP A 466 -12.88 1.61 33.16
C ASP A 466 -13.56 2.73 33.94
N GLY A 467 -14.58 3.33 33.34
CA GLY A 467 -15.29 4.39 34.03
C GLY A 467 -16.29 5.11 33.17
N LEU A 468 -16.55 6.35 33.56
CA LEU A 468 -17.48 7.25 32.87
C LEU A 468 -16.69 8.36 32.17
N ILE A 469 -16.96 8.56 30.88
CA ILE A 469 -16.42 9.68 30.12
C ILE A 469 -17.57 10.57 29.67
N HIS A 470 -17.38 11.87 29.83
CA HIS A 470 -18.30 12.90 29.38
C HIS A 470 -18.23 13.10 27.86
N ASN A 471 -19.37 13.30 27.19
CA ASN A 471 -19.48 13.39 25.73
C ASN A 471 -18.58 14.46 25.10
N HIS A 472 -18.37 15.59 25.79
CA HIS A 472 -17.52 16.69 25.30
C HIS A 472 -16.01 16.41 25.40
N ASN A 473 -15.61 15.36 26.13
CA ASN A 473 -14.21 15.00 26.33
C ASN A 473 -13.74 13.89 25.39
N MET A 474 -14.60 13.45 24.47
CA MET A 474 -14.32 12.30 23.60
C MET A 474 -14.42 12.66 22.12
N ARG A 475 -13.49 12.14 21.32
CA ARG A 475 -13.52 12.15 19.84
C ARG A 475 -13.61 10.74 19.30
N SER A 476 -14.31 10.57 18.18
CA SER A 476 -14.41 9.26 17.53
C SER A 476 -13.05 8.83 16.99
N VAL A 477 -12.79 7.53 16.99
CA VAL A 477 -11.62 6.91 16.34
C VAL A 477 -12.02 5.60 15.66
N VAL A 478 -11.19 5.13 14.73
CA VAL A 478 -11.40 3.85 14.06
C VAL A 478 -10.54 2.77 14.71
N VAL A 479 -11.17 1.65 15.04
CA VAL A 479 -10.52 0.45 15.57
C VAL A 479 -11.05 -0.76 14.82
N LEU A 480 -10.14 -1.60 14.36
CA LEU A 480 -10.40 -2.83 13.62
C LEU A 480 -10.52 -3.99 14.59
N GLU A 481 -11.49 -4.87 14.35
CA GLU A 481 -11.68 -6.11 15.09
C GLU A 481 -11.23 -7.29 14.22
N ASP A 482 -10.27 -8.06 14.73
CA ASP A 482 -9.83 -9.28 14.07
C ASP A 482 -10.88 -10.39 14.22
N ARG A 483 -11.40 -10.89 13.08
CA ARG A 483 -12.53 -11.84 13.02
C ARG A 483 -12.09 -13.31 12.89
N VAL A 484 -10.90 -13.69 13.38
CA VAL A 484 -10.48 -15.10 13.34
C VAL A 484 -11.39 -15.96 14.24
N GLN A 485 -12.09 -16.94 13.63
CA GLN A 485 -13.16 -17.76 14.21
C GLN A 485 -12.86 -18.48 15.54
N HIS A 486 -11.61 -18.55 15.99
CA HIS A 486 -11.19 -19.37 17.15
C HIS A 486 -10.31 -18.63 18.17
N ALA A 487 -10.15 -17.30 18.07
CA ALA A 487 -9.36 -16.52 19.02
C ALA A 487 -10.24 -15.51 19.78
N LYS A 488 -9.78 -15.07 20.96
CA LYS A 488 -10.33 -13.87 21.61
C LYS A 488 -10.22 -12.70 20.62
N ALA A 489 -11.26 -11.87 20.56
CA ALA A 489 -11.26 -10.68 19.71
C ALA A 489 -10.03 -9.82 19.99
N LYS A 490 -9.29 -9.48 18.93
CA LYS A 490 -8.14 -8.57 18.97
C LYS A 490 -8.57 -7.26 18.34
N PHE A 491 -8.19 -6.15 18.96
CA PHE A 491 -8.54 -4.81 18.49
C PHE A 491 -7.29 -4.05 18.10
N GLN A 492 -7.27 -3.45 16.91
CA GLN A 492 -6.13 -2.71 16.38
C GLN A 492 -6.55 -1.29 15.99
N PRO A 493 -5.85 -0.25 16.43
CA PRO A 493 -6.20 1.12 16.07
C PRO A 493 -5.87 1.38 14.60
N PHE A 494 -6.72 2.15 13.92
CA PHE A 494 -6.47 2.59 12.54
C PHE A 494 -6.36 4.12 12.52
N LYS A 495 -5.14 4.62 12.28
CA LYS A 495 -4.81 6.05 12.21
C LYS A 495 -5.47 6.87 13.34
N PRO A 496 -5.27 6.50 14.62
CA PRO A 496 -6.04 7.04 15.76
C PRO A 496 -5.83 8.54 16.02
N ARG A 497 -4.83 9.16 15.38
CA ARG A 497 -4.62 10.62 15.41
C ARG A 497 -5.67 11.40 14.63
N LYS A 498 -6.31 10.79 13.63
CA LYS A 498 -7.31 11.45 12.77
C LYS A 498 -8.73 11.20 13.26
N HIS A 499 -9.61 12.18 13.06
CA HIS A 499 -11.04 11.94 13.18
C HIS A 499 -11.51 11.07 12.00
N PRO A 500 -12.49 10.16 12.18
CA PRO A 500 -12.98 9.31 11.10
C PRO A 500 -13.36 10.05 9.81
N VAL A 501 -13.86 11.29 9.92
CA VAL A 501 -14.24 12.12 8.77
C VAL A 501 -13.03 12.57 7.91
N GLU A 502 -11.87 12.73 8.54
CA GLU A 502 -10.61 13.14 7.90
C GLU A 502 -9.92 11.97 7.20
N LEU A 503 -10.29 10.73 7.55
CA LEU A 503 -9.80 9.54 6.86
C LEU A 503 -10.43 9.50 5.48
N SER A 504 -9.64 9.26 4.42
CA SER A 504 -10.17 8.99 3.07
C SER A 504 -11.13 7.79 3.08
N TRP A 505 -10.91 6.82 3.97
CA TRP A 505 -11.75 5.64 4.15
C TRP A 505 -11.67 5.05 5.56
N ASP A 506 -12.74 4.36 5.97
CA ASP A 506 -12.80 3.55 7.21
C ASP A 506 -12.81 2.05 6.86
N PRO A 507 -11.75 1.28 7.13
CA PRO A 507 -11.70 -0.14 6.82
C PRO A 507 -12.81 -0.98 7.46
N ALA A 508 -13.34 -0.58 8.61
CA ALA A 508 -14.43 -1.30 9.28
C ALA A 508 -15.76 -1.19 8.51
N SER A 509 -15.85 -0.26 7.55
CA SER A 509 -17.00 -0.05 6.68
C SER A 509 -16.91 -0.80 5.34
N TRP A 510 -15.88 -1.63 5.12
CA TRP A 510 -15.68 -2.35 3.86
C TRP A 510 -15.47 -3.84 4.08
N GLU A 511 -15.91 -4.64 3.12
CA GLU A 511 -15.62 -6.07 3.07
C GLU A 511 -15.41 -6.57 1.65
N TRP A 512 -14.77 -7.73 1.53
CA TRP A 512 -14.68 -8.42 0.25
C TRP A 512 -16.03 -9.00 -0.14
N LYS A 513 -16.45 -8.78 -1.38
CA LYS A 513 -17.61 -9.49 -1.91
C LYS A 513 -17.39 -10.99 -1.82
N ALA A 514 -18.36 -11.70 -1.25
CA ALA A 514 -18.35 -13.16 -1.24
C ALA A 514 -18.20 -13.67 -2.68
N ARG A 515 -17.13 -14.42 -2.93
CA ARG A 515 -17.01 -15.20 -4.15
C ARG A 515 -17.64 -16.55 -3.86
N ASN A 516 -18.67 -16.92 -4.60
CA ASN A 516 -19.10 -18.32 -4.66
C ASN A 516 -17.90 -19.11 -5.21
N THR A 517 -17.11 -19.70 -4.32
CA THR A 517 -15.98 -20.57 -4.66
C THR A 517 -16.43 -22.00 -4.81
#